data_AF-A0A1V5R969-F1
#
_entry.id   AF-A0A1V5R969-F1
#
_cell.length_a   1.000
_cell.length_b   1.000
_cell.length_c   1.000
_cell.angle_alpha   90.00
_cell.angle_beta   90.00
_cell.angle_gamma   90.00
#
_symmetry.space_group_name_H-M   'P 1'
#
loop_
_entity.id
_entity.type
_entity.pdbx_description
1 polymer ?
#
loop_
_entity_poly.entity_id
_entity_poly.type
_entity_poly.pdbx_seq_one_letter_code
_entity_poly.pdbx_strand_id
1 'polypeptide(L)' 'MNEDSVLNSLDMVPYCDKDMFFDATSKILTINPRDNFLSNTQYTILINNKAKSGNLISLEEDYKLVFTTGT' A
#
# COMPACT_ATOMS: atom_id res chain seq x y z
N MET A 1 -0.39 12.89 -3.05
CA MET A 1 -0.41 12.38 -1.67
C MET A 1 0.90 12.75 -1.00
N ASN A 2 0.92 12.91 0.32
CA ASN A 2 2.15 13.02 1.09
C ASN A 2 2.58 11.63 1.57
N GLU A 3 3.88 11.40 1.70
CA GLU A 3 4.47 10.09 2.01
C GLU A 3 4.00 9.53 3.34
N ASP A 4 4.20 10.28 4.44
CA ASP A 4 3.87 9.82 5.78
C ASP A 4 2.41 9.36 5.93
N SER A 5 1.46 10.10 5.35
CA SER A 5 0.05 9.72 5.44
C SER A 5 -0.28 8.47 4.65
N VAL A 6 0.39 8.23 3.51
CA VAL A 6 0.19 7.03 2.68
C VAL A 6 0.72 5.82 3.43
N LEU A 7 1.96 5.91 3.92
CA LEU A 7 2.60 4.79 4.62
C LEU A 7 1.88 4.43 5.92
N ASN A 8 1.36 5.41 6.67
CA ASN A 8 0.59 5.17 7.89
C ASN A 8 -0.86 4.72 7.66
N SER A 9 -1.36 4.82 6.43
CA SER A 9 -2.75 4.44 6.09
C SER A 9 -2.83 3.15 5.29
N LEU A 10 -1.68 2.50 5.04
CA LEU A 10 -1.60 1.27 4.29
C LEU A 10 -1.71 0.05 5.21
N ASP A 11 -2.53 -0.90 4.80
CA ASP A 11 -2.55 -2.26 5.34
C ASP A 11 -2.41 -3.29 4.23
N MET A 12 -1.85 -4.46 4.55
CA MET A 12 -1.67 -5.57 3.62
C MET A 12 -1.95 -6.90 4.32
N VAL A 13 -2.87 -7.67 3.77
CA VAL A 13 -3.32 -8.95 4.32
C VAL A 13 -3.26 -10.04 3.25
N PRO A 14 -2.65 -11.22 3.53
CA PRO A 14 -1.97 -11.57 4.77
C PRO A 14 -0.72 -10.73 5.00
N TYR A 15 -0.33 -10.62 6.27
CA TYR A 15 0.88 -9.90 6.63
C TYR A 15 2.10 -10.55 5.96
N CYS A 16 2.95 -9.70 5.40
CA CYS A 16 4.31 -10.02 5.03
C CYS A 16 5.22 -8.91 5.53
N ASP A 17 6.45 -9.27 5.90
CA ASP A 17 7.47 -8.27 6.17
C ASP A 17 7.91 -7.61 4.86
N LYS A 18 8.00 -6.28 4.86
CA LYS A 18 8.14 -5.48 3.64
C LYS A 18 8.75 -4.11 3.93
N ASP A 19 9.54 -3.65 2.98
CA ASP A 19 9.93 -2.25 2.85
C ASP A 19 8.91 -1.51 1.99
N MET A 20 8.65 -0.24 2.32
CA MET A 20 7.73 0.61 1.57
C MET A 20 8.39 1.94 1.26
N PHE A 21 8.19 2.42 0.04
CA PHE A 21 8.70 3.70 -0.42
C PHE A 21 7.63 4.41 -1.25
N PHE A 22 7.32 5.67 -0.95
CA PHE A 22 6.37 6.47 -1.71
C PHE A 22 7.04 7.66 -2.37
N ASP A 23 7.12 7.67 -3.69
CA ASP A 23 7.56 8.82 -4.45
C ASP A 23 6.41 9.85 -4.56
N ALA A 24 6.49 10.89 -3.74
CA ALA A 24 5.51 11.96 -3.73
C ALA A 24 5.48 12.80 -5.02
N THR A 25 6.49 12.71 -5.89
CA THR A 25 6.51 13.37 -7.21
C THR A 25 5.70 12.57 -8.22
N SER A 26 6.13 11.34 -8.50
CA SER A 26 5.49 10.45 -9.49
C SER A 26 4.19 9.79 -8.98
N LYS A 27 3.91 9.89 -7.68
CA LYS A 27 2.77 9.25 -6.99
C LYS A 27 2.82 7.72 -7.06
N ILE A 28 4.03 7.16 -7.02
CA ILE A 28 4.26 5.73 -7.06
C ILE A 28 4.56 5.23 -5.64
N LEU A 29 3.79 4.25 -5.18
CA LEU A 29 4.13 3.45 -3.99
C LEU A 29 4.82 2.16 -4.45
N THR A 30 6.01 1.91 -3.96
CA THR A 30 6.73 0.65 -4.13
C THR A 30 6.69 -0.14 -2.83
N ILE A 31 6.25 -1.39 -2.93
CA ILE A 31 6.26 -2.36 -1.83
C ILE A 31 7.25 -3.45 -2.20
N ASN A 32 8.28 -3.64 -1.37
CA ASN A 32 9.28 -4.68 -1.57
C ASN A 32 9.20 -5.68 -0.41
N PRO A 33 8.65 -6.89 -0.61
CA PRO A 33 8.65 -7.93 0.41
C PRO A 33 10.06 -8.32 0.79
N ARG A 34 10.34 -8.47 2.09
CA ARG A 34 11.64 -8.97 2.56
C ARG A 34 11.76 -10.49 2.40
N ASP A 35 10.62 -11.17 2.42
CA ASP A 35 10.47 -12.58 2.11
C ASP A 35 9.56 -12.77 0.89
N ASN A 36 9.70 -13.92 0.21
CA ASN A 36 8.79 -14.28 -0.86
C ASN A 36 7.35 -14.32 -0.36
N PHE A 37 6.42 -13.81 -1.19
CA PHE A 37 5.01 -14.03 -0.94
C PHE A 37 4.67 -15.52 -0.90
N LEU A 38 3.70 -15.88 -0.07
CA LEU A 38 3.18 -17.24 0.01
C LEU A 38 2.61 -17.64 -1.36
N SER A 39 2.86 -18.86 -1.81
CA SER A 39 2.31 -19.38 -3.06
C SER A 39 0.79 -19.54 -2.97
N ASN A 40 0.10 -19.44 -4.12
CA ASN A 40 -1.35 -19.58 -4.23
C ASN A 40 -2.14 -18.80 -3.15
N THR A 41 -1.69 -17.59 -2.83
CA THR A 41 -2.23 -16.78 -1.73
C THR A 41 -2.73 -15.45 -2.25
N GLN A 42 -3.96 -15.10 -1.87
CA GLN A 42 -4.55 -13.81 -2.19
C GLN A 42 -4.04 -12.76 -1.20
N TYR A 43 -3.48 -11.68 -1.73
CA TYR A 43 -3.09 -10.49 -0.99
C TYR A 43 -4.03 -9.34 -1.31
N THR A 44 -4.51 -8.67 -0.28
CA THR A 44 -5.23 -7.41 -0.35
C THR A 44 -4.36 -6.30 0.20
N ILE A 45 -4.15 -5.25 -0.57
CA ILE A 45 -3.55 -4.00 -0.12
C ILE A 45 -4.66 -2.95 -0.03
N LEU A 46 -4.77 -2.32 1.13
CA LEU A 46 -5.71 -1.25 1.42
C LEU A 46 -4.95 0.02 1.73
N ILE A 47 -5.24 1.11 1.04
CA ILE A 47 -4.87 2.46 1.47
C ILE A 47 -6.18 3.13 1.88
N ASN A 48 -6.39 3.30 3.17
CA ASN A 48 -7.65 3.86 3.66
C ASN A 48 -7.74 5.38 3.43
N ASN A 49 -8.95 5.93 3.55
CA ASN A 49 -9.25 7.33 3.30
C ASN A 49 -8.57 8.35 4.24
N LYS A 50 -7.78 7.88 5.23
CA LYS A 50 -6.95 8.76 6.07
C LYS A 50 -5.65 9.18 5.37
N ALA A 51 -5.28 8.56 4.24
CA ALA A 51 -4.19 9.03 3.41
C ALA A 51 -4.51 10.43 2.87
N LYS A 52 -3.52 11.33 2.85
CA LYS A 52 -3.70 12.76 2.55
C LYS A 52 -2.86 13.22 1.37
N SER A 53 -3.33 14.26 0.71
CA SER A 53 -2.58 15.05 -0.26
C SER A 53 -1.46 15.88 0.41
N GLY A 54 -0.62 16.52 -0.40
CA GLY A 54 0.37 17.49 0.11
C GLY A 54 -0.30 18.69 0.80
N ASN A 55 -1.56 18.99 0.45
CA ASN A 55 -2.38 20.05 1.05
C ASN A 55 -3.27 19.53 2.20
N LEU A 56 -2.96 18.35 2.75
CA LEU A 56 -3.68 17.73 3.87
C LEU A 56 -5.14 17.34 3.60
N ILE A 57 -5.53 17.21 2.33
CA ILE A 57 -6.86 16.75 1.92
C ILE A 57 -6.87 15.22 1.88
N SER A 58 -7.82 14.58 2.56
CA SER A 58 -8.01 13.12 2.54
C SER A 58 -8.40 12.59 1.16
N LEU A 59 -8.16 11.30 0.92
CA LEU A 59 -8.81 10.59 -0.18
C LEU A 59 -10.33 10.60 0.01
N GLU A 60 -11.06 10.61 -1.10
CA GLU A 60 -12.53 10.54 -1.11
C GLU A 60 -13.03 9.18 -0.59
N GLU A 61 -12.34 8.11 -0.97
CA GLU A 61 -12.63 6.73 -0.57
C GLU A 61 -11.36 5.90 -0.40
N ASP A 62 -11.53 4.69 0.13
CA ASP A 62 -10.45 3.72 0.27
C ASP A 62 -9.98 3.21 -1.10
N TYR A 63 -8.66 3.12 -1.28
CA TYR A 63 -8.08 2.43 -2.43
C TYR A 63 -7.78 0.98 -2.08
N LYS A 64 -8.34 0.04 -2.85
CA LYS A 64 -8.16 -1.39 -2.65
C LYS A 64 -7.56 -2.05 -3.89
N LEU A 65 -6.44 -2.75 -3.69
CA LEU A 65 -5.80 -3.61 -4.68
C LEU A 65 -5.83 -5.06 -4.18
N VAL A 66 -6.17 -6.00 -5.06
CA VAL A 66 -6.16 -7.43 -4.75
C VAL A 66 -5.41 -8.18 -5.84
N PHE A 67 -4.48 -9.06 -5.45
CA PHE A 67 -3.79 -9.97 -6.36
C PHE A 67 -3.63 -11.35 -5.73
N THR A 68 -3.40 -12.37 -6.56
CA THR A 68 -3.12 -13.74 -6.11
C THR A 68 -1.78 -14.19 -6.68
N THR A 69 -0.93 -14.76 -5.85
CA THR A 69 0.36 -15.32 -6.29
C THR A 69 0.18 -16.62 -7.08
N GLY A 70 1.17 -16.93 -7.92
CA GLY A 70 1.21 -18.19 -8.66
C GLY A 70 1.49 -19.41 -7.76
N THR A 71 1.30 -20.59 -8.35
CA THR A 71 1.68 -21.89 -7.77
C THR A 71 3.13 -22.23 -8.05
#